data_AF-A0AAV0AC28-F1
#
_entry.id   AF-A0AAV0AC28-F1
#
_cell.length_a   1.000
_cell.length_b   1.000
_cell.length_c   1.000
_cell.angle_alpha   90.00
_cell.angle_beta   90.00
_cell.angle_gamma   90.00
#
_symmetry.space_group_name_H-M   'P 1'
#
loop_
_entity.id
_entity.type
_entity.pdbx_description
1 polymer ?
#
loop_
_entity_poly.entity_id
_entity_poly.type
_entity_poly.pdbx_seq_one_letter_code
_entity_poly.pdbx_strand_id
1 'polypeptide(L)'
;MSALTRLAPLGRVGGRLLRGCRARAAGDGGVRRASGGVHIPPKYREFPQLTRNQVIQGEFLSSLMWFWILWRFWHDSDAVLGHFSYPDPSQWTDEELGIPPDDED
;
A
#
# COMPACT_ATOMS: atom_id res chain seq x y z
N MET A 1 42.13 -2.89 -38.15
CA MET A 1 41.69 -2.24 -36.90
C MET A 1 40.50 -3.04 -36.37
N SER A 2 40.59 -3.50 -35.12
CA SER A 2 39.55 -4.14 -34.26
C SER A 2 39.12 -5.57 -34.63
N ALA A 3 39.77 -6.61 -34.07
CA ALA A 3 39.59 -7.20 -32.72
C ALA A 3 38.33 -8.10 -32.64
N LEU A 4 38.41 -9.39 -33.00
CA LEU A 4 38.74 -10.52 -32.10
C LEU A 4 38.17 -10.38 -30.69
N THR A 5 37.06 -11.08 -30.39
CA THR A 5 37.00 -11.92 -29.18
C THR A 5 35.93 -13.01 -29.29
N ARG A 6 36.31 -14.19 -28.81
CA ARG A 6 35.71 -15.50 -29.03
C ARG A 6 34.50 -15.73 -28.12
N LEU A 7 33.48 -16.38 -28.69
CA LEU A 7 32.49 -17.19 -27.97
C LEU A 7 33.20 -18.30 -27.18
N ALA A 8 32.90 -18.40 -25.88
CA ALA A 8 33.17 -19.57 -25.06
C ALA A 8 31.89 -19.96 -24.29
N PRO A 9 31.50 -21.25 -24.26
CA PRO A 9 30.31 -21.71 -23.57
C PRO A 9 30.63 -21.95 -22.08
N LEU A 10 29.91 -21.29 -21.17
CA LEU A 10 29.98 -21.64 -19.75
C LEU A 10 29.17 -22.93 -19.55
N GLY A 11 29.89 -23.99 -19.21
CA GLY A 11 29.34 -25.33 -18.99
C GLY A 11 28.43 -25.44 -17.77
N ARG A 12 27.38 -26.23 -17.94
CA ARG A 12 27.13 -27.45 -17.17
C ARG A 12 27.33 -27.33 -15.64
N VAL A 13 26.41 -26.66 -14.95
CA VAL A 13 26.07 -26.95 -13.54
C VAL A 13 24.54 -26.85 -13.40
N GLY A 14 23.84 -27.80 -14.00
CA GLY A 14 22.39 -27.98 -13.84
C GLY A 14 22.13 -29.42 -13.50
N GLY A 15 21.81 -29.71 -12.24
CA GLY A 15 21.37 -31.05 -11.82
C GLY A 15 21.99 -31.56 -10.54
N ARG A 16 21.73 -30.91 -9.40
CA ARG A 16 21.87 -31.58 -8.09
C ARG A 16 21.05 -31.03 -6.93
N LEU A 17 19.85 -30.52 -7.20
CA LEU A 17 18.93 -30.06 -6.13
C LEU A 17 17.69 -30.96 -5.92
N LEU A 18 17.63 -32.15 -6.56
CA LEU A 18 16.50 -33.08 -6.41
C LEU A 18 16.93 -34.46 -5.89
N ARG A 19 17.75 -34.49 -4.83
CA ARG A 19 18.02 -35.74 -4.10
C ARG A 19 18.10 -35.50 -2.58
N GLY A 20 17.05 -34.87 -2.05
CA GLY A 20 16.89 -34.63 -0.61
C GLY A 20 15.59 -35.20 -0.01
N CYS A 21 14.69 -35.77 -0.81
CA CYS A 21 13.49 -36.46 -0.30
C CYS A 21 13.86 -37.87 0.18
N ARG A 22 14.61 -37.95 1.28
CA ARG A 22 14.66 -39.14 2.13
C ARG A 22 13.89 -38.85 3.40
N ALA A 23 12.74 -39.51 3.51
CA ALA A 23 12.05 -39.94 4.71
C ALA A 23 12.63 -39.40 6.03
N ARG A 24 11.97 -38.37 6.59
CA ARG A 24 12.02 -38.18 8.04
C ARG A 24 10.91 -39.00 8.64
N ALA A 25 11.37 -40.02 9.36
CA ALA A 25 10.58 -40.94 10.16
C ALA A 25 9.58 -40.21 11.06
N ALA A 26 8.42 -40.83 11.22
CA ALA A 26 7.54 -40.62 12.35
C ALA A 26 8.33 -40.78 13.65
N GLY A 27 8.26 -39.78 14.53
CA GLY A 27 8.92 -39.84 15.83
C GLY A 27 9.54 -38.51 16.25
N ASP A 28 8.73 -37.46 16.33
CA ASP A 28 8.89 -36.53 17.43
C ASP A 28 7.51 -35.94 17.72
N GLY A 29 6.91 -36.40 18.82
CA GLY A 29 5.66 -35.88 19.32
C GLY A 29 5.92 -34.46 19.82
N GLY A 30 5.92 -33.50 18.89
CA GLY A 30 6.08 -32.10 19.19
C GLY A 30 5.12 -31.71 20.30
N VAL A 31 5.66 -31.46 21.48
CA VAL A 31 4.91 -30.98 22.64
C VAL A 31 4.24 -29.69 22.21
N ARG A 32 2.94 -29.77 21.89
CA ARG A 32 2.12 -28.59 21.60
C ARG A 32 2.01 -27.82 22.91
N ARG A 33 2.90 -26.84 23.14
CA ARG A 33 2.78 -25.90 24.26
C ARG A 33 1.61 -24.95 23.97
N ALA A 34 0.38 -25.48 24.05
CA ALA A 34 -0.83 -24.76 23.68
C ALA A 34 -1.33 -23.77 24.75
N SER A 35 -0.74 -23.74 25.95
CA SER A 35 -1.40 -23.09 27.10
C SER A 35 -0.52 -22.25 28.03
N GLY A 36 0.80 -22.14 27.82
CA GLY A 36 1.68 -21.76 28.93
C GLY A 36 2.17 -20.30 29.04
N GLY A 37 2.49 -19.61 27.94
CA GLY A 37 3.38 -18.44 28.08
C GLY A 37 3.49 -17.45 26.93
N VAL A 38 2.56 -17.49 25.95
CA VAL A 38 2.53 -16.49 24.86
C VAL A 38 1.50 -15.38 25.13
N HIS A 39 0.56 -15.62 26.05
CA HIS A 39 -0.53 -14.68 26.32
C HIS A 39 -0.14 -13.62 27.34
N ILE A 40 -0.58 -12.37 27.12
CA ILE A 40 -0.39 -11.25 28.04
C ILE A 40 -1.13 -11.58 29.35
N PRO A 41 -0.47 -11.55 30.52
CA PRO A 41 -1.13 -11.85 31.78
C PRO A 41 -2.18 -10.78 32.12
N PRO A 42 -3.35 -11.16 32.69
CA PRO A 42 -4.36 -10.20 33.11
C PRO A 42 -3.82 -9.34 34.26
N LYS A 43 -4.07 -8.04 34.21
CA LYS A 43 -3.76 -7.06 35.27
C LYS A 43 -5.05 -6.42 35.79
N TYR A 44 -5.12 -6.11 37.09
CA TYR A 44 -6.29 -5.47 37.71
C TYR A 44 -6.00 -4.02 38.08
N ARG A 45 -6.87 -3.09 37.64
CA ARG A 45 -6.78 -1.63 37.87
C ARG A 45 -5.48 -0.96 37.40
N GLU A 46 -4.69 -1.64 36.57
CA GLU A 46 -3.46 -1.14 35.96
C GLU A 46 -3.55 -1.19 34.43
N PHE A 47 -2.71 -0.40 33.75
CA PHE A 47 -2.59 -0.46 32.30
C PHE A 47 -2.05 -1.84 31.84
N PRO A 48 -2.66 -2.48 30.83
CA PRO A 48 -2.23 -3.78 30.35
C PRO A 48 -0.87 -3.71 29.67
N GLN A 49 -0.13 -4.83 29.64
CA GLN A 49 1.11 -4.90 28.91
C GLN A 49 0.82 -5.04 27.42
N LEU A 50 1.23 -4.07 26.60
CA LEU A 50 1.22 -4.23 25.14
C LEU A 50 2.54 -4.83 24.67
N THR A 51 2.46 -5.67 23.64
CA THR A 51 3.68 -6.11 22.94
C THR A 51 4.19 -4.97 22.06
N ARG A 52 5.52 -4.81 21.98
CA ARG A 52 6.14 -3.78 21.13
C ARG A 52 5.68 -3.89 19.67
N ASN A 53 5.51 -5.11 19.17
CA ASN A 53 5.09 -5.34 17.80
C ASN A 53 3.67 -4.84 17.53
N GLN A 54 2.73 -4.98 18.48
CA GLN A 54 1.38 -4.44 18.34
C GLN A 54 1.38 -2.92 18.24
N VAL A 55 2.19 -2.25 19.06
CA VAL A 55 2.32 -0.78 19.02
C VAL A 55 2.90 -0.34 17.68
N ILE A 56 4.00 -0.96 17.24
CA ILE A 56 4.64 -0.64 15.95
C ILE A 56 3.68 -0.87 14.78
N GLN A 57 2.92 -1.97 14.78
CA GLN A 57 1.95 -2.26 13.73
C GLN A 57 0.81 -1.24 13.72
N GLY A 58 0.32 -0.82 14.89
CA GLY A 58 -0.71 0.21 15.00
C GLY A 58 -0.23 1.56 14.49
N GLU A 59 0.97 1.97 14.89
CA GLU A 59 1.59 3.22 14.41
C GLU A 59 1.88 3.18 12.91
N PHE A 60 2.35 2.04 12.39
CA PHE A 60 2.60 1.86 10.97
C PHE A 60 1.31 1.98 10.15
N LEU A 61 0.21 1.36 10.60
CA LEU A 61 -1.07 1.43 9.91
C LEU A 61 -1.65 2.86 9.94
N SER A 62 -1.54 3.53 11.09
CA SER A 62 -1.94 4.95 11.23
C SER A 62 -1.11 5.84 10.30
N SER A 63 0.20 5.64 10.26
CA SER A 63 1.11 6.40 9.40
C SER A 63 0.82 6.12 7.92
N LEU A 64 0.54 4.87 7.55
CA LEU A 64 0.19 4.49 6.18
C LEU A 64 -1.14 5.10 5.75
N MET A 65 -2.14 5.14 6.64
CA MET A 65 -3.41 5.81 6.39
C MET A 65 -3.20 7.31 6.09
N TRP A 66 -2.47 8.02 6.95
CA TRP A 66 -2.20 9.45 6.75
C TRP A 66 -1.31 9.73 5.54
N PHE A 67 -0.28 8.91 5.34
CA PHE A 67 0.55 8.96 4.14
C PHE A 67 -0.30 8.82 2.89
N TRP A 68 -1.23 7.87 2.87
CA TRP A 68 -2.11 7.66 1.71
C TRP A 68 -3.02 8.85 1.44
N ILE A 69 -3.59 9.46 2.49
CA ILE A 69 -4.43 10.66 2.36
C ILE A 69 -3.63 11.82 1.75
N LEU A 70 -2.44 12.10 2.29
CA LEU A 70 -1.59 13.19 1.81
C LEU A 70 -1.05 12.92 0.40
N TRP A 71 -0.63 11.69 0.14
CA TRP A 71 -0.16 11.26 -1.18
C TRP A 71 -1.28 11.39 -2.22
N ARG A 72 -2.49 10.93 -1.90
CA ARG A 72 -3.64 11.03 -2.82
C ARG A 72 -4.08 12.47 -3.01
N PHE A 73 -4.08 13.27 -1.95
CA PHE A 73 -4.39 14.69 -2.04
C PHE A 73 -3.38 15.45 -2.92
N TRP A 74 -2.10 15.08 -2.88
CA TRP A 74 -1.09 15.68 -3.75
C TRP A 74 -1.21 15.24 -5.21
N HIS A 75 -1.52 13.95 -5.46
CA HIS A 75 -1.59 13.40 -6.81
C HIS A 75 -2.95 13.56 -7.50
N ASP A 76 -4.03 13.71 -6.74
CA ASP A 76 -5.41 13.81 -7.22
C ASP A 76 -6.16 14.85 -6.37
N SER A 77 -5.63 16.07 -6.37
CA SER A 77 -6.24 17.23 -5.71
C SER A 77 -7.59 17.60 -6.30
N ASP A 78 -7.80 17.27 -7.57
CA ASP A 78 -8.93 17.73 -8.36
C ASP A 78 -10.24 17.04 -7.97
N ALA A 79 -10.17 15.81 -7.45
CA ALA A 79 -11.33 15.12 -6.89
C ALA A 79 -11.88 15.81 -5.63
N VAL A 80 -11.05 16.59 -4.91
CA VAL A 80 -11.44 17.32 -3.69
C VAL A 80 -11.74 18.79 -3.98
N LEU A 81 -10.92 19.43 -4.83
CA LEU A 81 -11.03 20.86 -5.14
C LEU A 81 -11.94 21.16 -6.33
N GLY A 82 -12.40 20.13 -7.04
CA GLY A 82 -13.21 20.24 -8.25
C GLY A 82 -12.33 20.22 -9.49
N HIS A 83 -12.68 19.35 -10.44
CA HIS A 83 -11.97 19.24 -11.72
C HIS A 83 -12.19 20.44 -12.65
N PHE A 84 -13.30 21.16 -12.46
CA PHE A 84 -13.69 22.26 -13.34
C PHE A 84 -14.00 23.51 -12.53
N SER A 85 -13.52 24.65 -13.03
CA SER A 85 -13.88 25.96 -12.50
C SER A 85 -15.38 26.18 -12.67
N TYR A 86 -16.07 26.54 -11.59
CA TYR A 86 -17.49 26.86 -11.67
C TYR A 86 -17.67 28.20 -12.39
N PRO A 87 -18.36 28.26 -13.55
CA PRO A 87 -18.57 29.53 -14.25
C PRO A 87 -19.52 30.42 -13.47
N ASP A 88 -19.23 31.72 -13.40
CA ASP A 88 -20.13 32.71 -12.83
C ASP A 88 -21.27 33.01 -13.81
N PRO A 89 -22.54 32.71 -13.48
CA PRO A 89 -23.67 32.93 -14.39
C PRO A 89 -23.87 34.39 -14.78
N SER A 90 -23.38 35.35 -13.97
CA SER A 90 -23.52 36.79 -14.25
C SER A 90 -22.61 37.30 -15.37
N GLN A 91 -21.62 36.51 -15.79
CA GLN A 91 -20.70 36.84 -16.88
C GLN A 91 -21.21 36.38 -18.25
N TRP A 92 -22.34 35.67 -18.31
CA TRP A 92 -22.96 35.30 -19.58
C TRP A 92 -23.60 36.52 -20.23
N THR A 93 -23.31 36.71 -21.51
CA THR A 93 -23.84 37.85 -22.26
C THR A 93 -25.30 37.61 -22.60
N ASP A 94 -26.10 38.68 -22.61
CA ASP A 94 -27.52 38.61 -22.95
C ASP A 94 -27.74 38.08 -24.39
N GLU A 95 -26.77 38.27 -25.29
CA GLU A 95 -26.75 37.67 -26.63
C GLU A 95 -26.64 36.14 -26.62
N GLU A 96 -25.83 35.56 -25.73
CA GLU A 96 -25.71 34.10 -25.56
C GLU A 96 -26.93 33.52 -24.82
N LEU A 97 -27.53 34.31 -23.94
CA LEU A 97 -28.73 33.93 -23.18
C LEU A 97 -30.02 34.16 -23.96
N GLY A 98 -29.94 34.80 -25.13
CA GLY A 98 -31.07 35.09 -26.02
C GLY A 98 -32.06 36.09 -25.42
N ILE A 99 -31.60 36.97 -24.53
CA ILE A 99 -32.42 38.02 -23.93
C ILE A 99 -32.40 39.22 -24.91
N PRO A 100 -33.53 39.53 -25.57
CA PRO A 100 -33.58 40.68 -26.46
C PRO A 100 -33.41 41.98 -25.66
N PRO A 101 -32.72 43.00 -26.20
CA PRO A 101 -32.70 44.33 -25.59
C PRO A 101 -34.11 44.92 -25.63
N ASP A 102 -34.62 45.36 -24.47
CA ASP A 102 -35.93 46.00 -24.30
C ASP A 102 -35.93 47.47 -24.81
N ASP A 103 -35.43 47.72 -26.03
CA ASP A 103 -35.46 49.05 -26.63
C ASP A 103 -36.85 49.33 -27.26
N GLU A 104 -37.82 49.67 -26.41
CA GLU A 104 -39.02 50.45 -26.78
C GLU A 104 -38.85 51.91 -26.28
N ASP A 105 -38.38 52.81 -27.16
CA ASP A 105 -38.64 54.27 -27.13
C ASP A 105 -38.22 54.94 -28.47
#